data_AF-A0A929F805-F1
#
_entry.id   AF-A0A929F805-F1
#
_cell.length_a   1.000
_cell.length_b   1.000
_cell.length_c   1.000
_cell.angle_alpha   90.00
_cell.angle_beta   90.00
_cell.angle_gamma   90.00
#
_symmetry.space_group_name_H-M   'P 1'
#
loop_
_entity.id
_entity.type
_entity.pdbx_description
1 polymer ?
#
loop_
_entity_poly.entity_id
_entity_poly.type
_entity_poly.pdbx_seq_one_letter_code
_entity_poly.pdbx_strand_id
1 'polypeptide(L)' 'TPMELLEELASKEAFGRAAEVWEVANVMMFLASDYSGYMTGEIVSCSSQRS' A
#
# COMPACT_ATOMS: atom_id res chain seq x y z
N THR A 1 -14.84 -14.20 11.61
CA THR A 1 -13.68 -14.30 12.54
C THR A 1 -12.57 -13.37 12.07
N PRO A 2 -11.51 -13.08 12.85
CA PRO A 2 -10.39 -12.27 12.36
C PRO A 2 -9.79 -12.78 11.03
N MET A 3 -9.77 -14.10 10.80
CA MET A 3 -9.27 -14.68 9.55
C MET A 3 -10.21 -14.42 8.36
N GLU A 4 -11.52 -14.63 8.52
CA GLU A 4 -12.49 -14.36 7.46
C GLU A 4 -12.43 -12.89 6.99
N LEU A 5 -12.22 -11.96 7.92
CA LEU A 5 -12.06 -10.54 7.59
C LEU A 5 -10.78 -10.29 6.77
N LEU A 6 -9.67 -10.95 7.12
CA LEU A 6 -8.40 -10.79 6.38
C LEU A 6 -8.50 -11.38 4.97
N GLU A 7 -9.19 -12.50 4.81
CA GLU A 7 -9.46 -13.10 3.49
C GLU A 7 -10.36 -12.19 2.63
N GLU A 8 -11.40 -11.60 3.23
CA GLU A 8 -12.25 -10.62 2.54
C GLU A 8 -11.46 -9.40 2.07
N LEU A 9 -10.60 -8.84 2.93
CA LEU A 9 -9.76 -7.69 2.59
C LEU A 9 -8.74 -8.04 1.50
N ALA A 10 -8.07 -9.19 1.60
CA ALA A 10 -7.13 -9.66 0.58
C ALA A 10 -7.80 -9.84 -0.78
N SER A 11 -9.06 -10.30 -0.83
CA SER A 11 -9.82 -10.46 -2.08
C SER A 11 -10.10 -9.14 -2.81
N LYS A 12 -10.04 -8.01 -2.09
CA LYS A 12 -10.25 -6.66 -2.63
C LYS A 12 -8.95 -6.00 -3.10
N GLU A 13 -7.79 -6.54 -2.75
CA GLU A 13 -6.50 -6.04 -3.20
C GLU A 13 -6.23 -6.43 -4.66
N ALA A 14 -5.58 -5.55 -5.41
CA ALA A 14 -5.25 -5.79 -6.82
C ALA A 14 -4.46 -7.09 -7.08
N PHE A 15 -3.67 -7.53 -6.10
CA PHE A 15 -2.86 -8.75 -6.18
C PHE A 15 -3.49 -9.94 -5.45
N GLY A 16 -4.71 -9.82 -4.91
CA GLY A 16 -5.38 -10.89 -4.16
C GLY A 16 -4.70 -11.26 -2.84
N ARG A 17 -3.80 -10.40 -2.34
CA ARG A 17 -3.06 -10.56 -1.09
C ARG A 17 -2.76 -9.21 -0.46
N ALA A 18 -2.42 -9.21 0.82
CA ALA A 18 -1.84 -8.04 1.47
C ALA A 18 -0.52 -7.64 0.80
N ALA A 19 -0.19 -6.36 0.86
CA ALA A 19 1.11 -5.86 0.45
C ALA A 19 2.23 -6.50 1.28
N GLU A 20 3.28 -6.92 0.61
CA GLU A 20 4.49 -7.40 1.27
C GLU A 20 5.25 -6.21 1.87
N VAL A 21 5.99 -6.46 2.95
CA VAL A 21 6.73 -5.40 3.67
C VAL A 21 7.69 -4.64 2.75
N TRP A 22 8.33 -5.33 1.83
CA TRP A 22 9.28 -4.72 0.89
C TRP A 22 8.60 -3.86 -0.19
N GLU A 23 7.35 -4.16 -0.56
CA GLU A 23 6.57 -3.36 -1.51
C GLU A 23 6.27 -1.98 -0.91
N VAL A 24 5.88 -1.96 0.37
CA VAL A 24 5.70 -0.71 1.12
C VAL A 24 7.03 0.02 1.31
N ALA A 25 8.11 -0.71 1.62
CA ALA A 25 9.44 -0.12 1.78
C ALA A 25 9.92 0.57 0.49
N ASN A 26 9.65 -0.01 -0.69
CA ASN A 26 9.98 0.62 -1.96
C ASN A 26 9.24 1.94 -2.17
N VAL A 27 7.97 2.06 -1.73
CA VAL A 27 7.25 3.33 -1.76
C VAL A 27 7.89 4.35 -0.82
N MET A 28 8.30 3.94 0.38
CA MET A 28 9.04 4.82 1.31
C MET A 28 10.36 5.31 0.70
N MET A 29 11.12 4.41 0.07
CA MET A 29 12.37 4.74 -0.60
C MET A 29 12.16 5.70 -1.78
N PHE A 30 11.08 5.50 -2.55
CA PHE A 30 10.69 6.43 -3.60
C PHE A 30 10.37 7.82 -3.03
N LEU A 31 9.55 7.91 -1.97
CA LEU A 31 9.17 9.18 -1.33
C LEU A 31 10.35 9.91 -0.68
N ALA A 32 11.39 9.18 -0.28
CA ALA A 32 12.62 9.74 0.26
C ALA A 32 13.63 10.19 -0.81
N SER A 33 13.35 9.90 -2.09
CA SER A 33 14.25 10.22 -3.20
C SER A 33 13.98 11.60 -3.80
N ASP A 34 14.92 12.10 -4.62
CA ASP A 34 14.74 13.37 -5.34
C ASP A 34 13.60 13.33 -6.37
N TYR A 35 13.12 12.14 -6.77
CA TYR A 35 12.01 11.99 -7.73
C TYR A 35 10.66 12.45 -7.16
N SER A 36 10.53 12.50 -5.84
CA SER A 36 9.30 12.87 -5.14
C SER A 36 9.37 14.24 -4.46
N GLY A 37 10.34 15.08 -4.79
CA GLY A 37 10.56 16.37 -4.12
C GLY A 37 9.36 17.34 -4.12
N TYR A 38 8.38 17.14 -5.00
CA TYR A 38 7.15 17.92 -5.07
C TYR A 38 5.92 17.24 -4.45
N MET A 39 6.04 16.00 -3.95
CA MET A 39 4.93 15.27 -3.29
C MET A 39 5.00 15.47 -1.77
N THR A 40 4.48 16.61 -1.31
CA THR A 40 4.46 16.99 0.11
C THR A 40 3.03 17.09 0.64
N GLY A 41 2.79 16.58 1.85
CA GLY A 41 1.46 16.62 2.49
C GLY A 41 0.45 15.61 1.93
N GLU A 42 0.85 14.81 0.94
CA GLU A 42 -0.01 13.84 0.28
C GLU A 42 -0.04 12.49 1.02
N ILE A 43 -1.17 11.78 0.92
CA ILE A 43 -1.32 10.42 1.43
C ILE A 43 -1.27 9.44 0.25
N VAL A 44 -0.21 8.66 0.17
CA VAL A 44 -0.05 7.62 -0.86
C VAL A 44 -0.62 6.30 -0.36
N SER A 45 -1.71 5.82 -0.98
CA SER A 45 -2.27 4.50 -0.67
C SER A 45 -1.41 3.39 -1.28
N CYS A 46 -0.97 2.44 -0.46
CA CYS A 46 -0.31 1.20 -0.89
C CYS A 46 -1.29 0.01 -0.92
N SER A 47 -2.59 0.29 -1.04
CA SER A 47 -3.67 -0.72 -1.02
C SER A 47 -4.85 -0.26 -1.88
N SER A 48 -5.70 -1.22 -2.25
CA SER A 48 -6.99 -0.98 -2.93
C SER A 48 -8.14 -0.67 -1.96
N GLN A 49 -7.86 -0.41 -0.68
CA GLN A 49 -8.91 -0.22 0.34
C GLN A 49 -9.56 1.17 0.32
N ARG A 50 -8.98 2.13 -0.40
CA ARG A 50 -9.48 3.51 -0.52
C ARG A 50 -10.02 3.85 -1.90
N SER A 51 -9.95 2.92 -2.86
CA SER A 51 -10.41 3.09 -4.25
C SER A 51 -11.89 2.83 -4.43
#